data_AF-A0A938QSV7-F1
#
_entry.id   AF-A0A938QSV7-F1
#
_cell.length_a   1.000
_cell.length_b   1.000
_cell.length_c   1.000
_cell.angle_alpha   90.00
_cell.angle_beta   90.00
_cell.angle_gamma   90.00
#
_symmetry.space_group_name_H-M   'P 1'
#
loop_
_entity.id
_entity.type
_entity.pdbx_description
1 polymer ?
#
loop_
_entity_poly.entity_id
_entity_poly.type
_entity_poly.pdbx_seq_one_letter_code
_entity_poly.pdbx_strand_id
1 'polypeptide(L)'
;MTTGETETALASLLAAIAAQRALVSDAERRGPPPGSALYRSAFALVDDAALAAARRVAADPAAPAPLKTAAGAFARDAEEAACRRVHVAEHLLSLARGWQCRACHEDVPQAAFLAHVAGGASRVRVDIVCKACGQRSAATGAGQAHFDRVFGPLVDERWNPEAHGFQWDRR
;
A
#
# COMPACT_ATOMS: atom_id res chain seq x y z
N MET A 1 -16.57 12.11 27.10
CA MET A 1 -15.28 12.84 26.97
C MET A 1 -14.91 13.51 28.27
N THR A 2 -14.00 12.92 29.03
CA THR A 2 -13.06 13.78 29.75
C THR A 2 -12.18 14.45 28.71
N THR A 3 -11.81 15.71 28.92
CA THR A 3 -10.89 16.49 28.08
C THR A 3 -9.63 15.70 27.68
N GLY A 4 -9.19 14.77 28.54
CA GLY A 4 -7.97 13.98 28.38
C GLY A 4 -7.86 13.04 27.17
N GLU A 5 -8.93 12.45 26.63
CA GLU A 5 -8.81 11.51 25.49
C GLU A 5 -8.61 12.23 24.16
N THR A 6 -9.31 13.35 23.96
CA THR A 6 -9.12 14.25 22.82
C THR A 6 -7.74 14.91 22.87
N GLU A 7 -7.30 15.31 24.07
CA GLU A 7 -5.94 15.81 24.31
C GLU A 7 -4.89 14.73 23.98
N THR A 8 -5.15 13.46 24.29
CA THR A 8 -4.25 12.35 23.98
C THR A 8 -4.16 12.08 22.48
N ALA A 9 -5.28 12.14 21.75
CA ALA A 9 -5.30 11.98 20.29
C ALA A 9 -4.57 13.14 19.57
N LEU A 10 -4.80 14.37 20.02
CA LEU A 10 -4.12 15.55 19.51
C LEU A 10 -2.61 15.53 19.84
N ALA A 11 -2.25 15.16 21.06
CA ALA A 11 -0.85 14.99 21.46
C ALA A 11 -0.14 13.91 20.63
N SER A 12 -0.83 12.81 20.31
CA SER A 12 -0.30 11.75 19.42
C SER A 12 -0.03 12.28 18.01
N LEU A 13 -0.94 13.07 17.45
CA LEU A 13 -0.77 13.68 16.12
C LEU A 13 0.38 14.71 16.12
N LEU A 14 0.46 15.57 17.15
CA LEU A 14 1.52 16.55 17.30
C LEU A 14 2.89 15.88 17.50
N ALA A 15 2.96 14.78 18.24
CA ALA A 15 4.19 14.01 18.40
C ALA A 15 4.64 13.38 17.07
N ALA A 16 3.71 12.85 16.26
CA ALA A 16 4.02 12.33 14.93
C ALA A 16 4.55 13.44 14.01
N ILE A 17 3.90 14.61 13.97
CA ILE A 17 4.35 15.79 13.22
C ILE A 17 5.72 16.30 13.71
N ALA A 18 6.00 16.25 15.01
CA ALA A 18 7.30 16.65 15.56
C ALA A 18 8.42 15.68 15.16
N ALA A 19 8.19 14.36 15.26
CA ALA A 19 9.15 13.34 14.81
C ALA A 19 9.46 13.46 13.31
N GLN A 20 8.45 13.81 12.51
CA GLN A 20 8.58 14.08 11.08
C GLN A 20 9.48 15.26 10.76
N ARG A 21 9.25 16.40 11.44
CA ARG A 21 10.10 17.59 11.28
C ARG A 21 11.56 17.28 11.63
N ALA A 22 11.78 16.46 12.66
CA ALA A 22 13.12 16.02 13.02
C ALA A 22 13.79 15.17 11.93
N LEU A 23 13.06 14.25 11.29
CA LEU A 23 13.57 13.43 10.17
C LEU A 23 13.91 14.26 8.93
N VAL A 24 13.06 15.21 8.54
CA VAL A 24 13.32 16.11 7.41
C VAL A 24 14.54 16.99 7.68
N SER A 25 14.61 17.62 8.87
CA SER A 25 15.78 18.42 9.25
C SER A 25 17.07 17.59 9.35
N ASP A 26 16.99 16.33 9.76
CA ASP A 26 18.16 15.45 9.77
C ASP A 26 18.65 15.10 8.36
N ALA A 27 17.72 14.84 7.44
CA ALA A 27 18.04 14.58 6.04
C ALA A 27 18.63 15.81 5.33
N GLU A 28 18.12 17.01 5.60
CA GLU A 28 18.67 18.27 5.11
C GLU A 28 20.13 18.47 5.55
N ARG A 29 20.47 18.09 6.80
CA ARG A 29 21.84 18.18 7.33
C ARG A 29 22.82 17.20 6.68
N ARG A 30 22.36 16.03 6.22
CA ARG A 30 23.20 14.97 5.64
C ARG A 30 23.48 15.15 4.14
N GLY A 31 22.98 16.23 3.53
CA GLY A 31 23.01 16.45 2.10
C GLY A 31 21.79 15.83 1.42
N PRO A 32 21.16 16.52 0.45
CA PRO A 32 19.79 16.24 0.05
C PRO A 32 19.68 14.87 -0.64
N PRO A 33 18.87 13.93 -0.11
CA PRO A 33 18.29 12.89 -0.94
C PRO A 33 17.28 13.57 -1.88
N PRO A 34 16.91 12.95 -3.02
CA PRO A 34 15.89 13.52 -3.89
C PRO A 34 14.62 13.75 -3.06
N GLY A 35 14.33 15.03 -2.78
CA GLY A 35 13.39 15.43 -1.73
C GLY A 35 12.03 14.74 -1.84
N SER A 36 11.59 14.44 -3.06
CA SER A 36 10.33 13.75 -3.33
C SER A 36 10.20 12.37 -2.67
N ALA A 37 11.28 11.61 -2.46
CA ALA A 37 11.20 10.29 -1.82
C ALA A 37 11.03 10.41 -0.29
N LEU A 38 11.82 11.25 0.35
CA LEU A 38 11.73 11.52 1.79
C LEU A 38 10.43 12.20 2.18
N TYR A 39 9.98 13.21 1.43
CA TYR A 39 8.70 13.86 1.69
C TYR A 39 7.53 12.87 1.56
N ARG A 40 7.56 11.93 0.59
CA ARG A 40 6.52 10.89 0.46
C ARG A 40 6.52 9.91 1.63
N SER A 41 7.70 9.42 2.04
CA SER A 41 7.81 8.54 3.22
C SER A 41 7.45 9.25 4.52
N ALA A 42 7.71 10.55 4.60
CA ALA A 42 7.33 11.40 5.72
C ALA A 42 5.80 11.47 5.85
N PHE A 43 5.09 11.96 4.81
CA PHE A 43 3.62 12.06 4.87
C PHE A 43 2.92 10.72 5.13
N ALA A 44 3.47 9.60 4.67
CA ALA A 44 2.92 8.27 4.96
C ALA A 44 2.84 7.97 6.47
N LEU A 45 3.86 8.29 7.26
CA LEU A 45 3.86 8.06 8.71
C LEU A 45 2.88 9.00 9.45
N VAL A 46 2.64 10.21 8.94
CA VAL A 46 1.60 11.11 9.48
C VAL A 46 0.22 10.55 9.21
N ASP A 47 -0.01 10.07 7.98
CA ASP A 47 -1.27 9.44 7.58
C ASP A 47 -1.54 8.19 8.44
N ASP A 48 -0.53 7.36 8.71
CA ASP A 48 -0.63 6.19 9.59
C ASP A 48 -0.99 6.56 11.03
N ALA A 49 -0.33 7.59 11.58
CA ALA A 49 -0.60 8.08 12.94
C ALA A 49 -2.00 8.70 13.05
N ALA A 50 -2.42 9.47 12.04
CA ALA A 50 -3.75 10.05 11.96
C ALA A 50 -4.83 8.98 11.85
N LEU A 51 -4.60 7.94 11.03
CA LEU A 51 -5.50 6.79 10.90
C LEU A 51 -5.62 6.04 12.23
N ALA A 52 -4.52 5.76 12.92
CA ALA A 52 -4.53 5.12 14.22
C ALA A 52 -5.28 5.94 15.29
N ALA A 53 -5.11 7.27 15.28
CA ALA A 53 -5.87 8.16 16.16
C ALA A 53 -7.37 8.15 15.82
N ALA A 54 -7.73 8.24 14.54
CA ALA A 54 -9.11 8.23 14.08
C ALA A 54 -9.83 6.92 14.45
N ARG A 55 -9.18 5.76 14.28
CA ARG A 55 -9.72 4.45 14.71
C ARG A 55 -10.01 4.40 16.21
N ARG A 56 -9.10 4.92 17.04
CA ARG A 56 -9.30 4.99 18.50
C ARG A 56 -10.51 5.83 18.87
N VAL A 57 -10.65 7.01 18.26
CA VAL A 57 -11.79 7.91 18.48
C VAL A 57 -13.11 7.30 17.99
N ALA A 58 -13.09 6.60 16.85
CA ALA A 58 -14.28 5.94 16.32
C ALA A 58 -14.76 4.77 17.20
N ALA A 59 -13.82 4.02 17.81
CA ALA A 59 -14.11 2.88 18.67
C ALA A 59 -14.42 3.25 20.13
N ASP A 60 -14.08 4.46 20.58
CA ASP A 60 -14.29 4.90 21.96
C ASP A 60 -15.80 5.07 22.27
N PRO A 61 -16.42 4.29 23.17
CA PRO A 61 -17.83 4.44 23.51
C PRO A 61 -18.19 5.81 24.09
N ALA A 62 -17.26 6.54 24.69
CA ALA A 62 -17.47 7.83 25.36
C ALA A 62 -17.30 9.08 24.46
N ALA A 63 -16.87 8.90 23.21
CA ALA A 63 -16.74 9.99 22.24
C ALA A 63 -18.12 10.47 21.72
N PRO A 64 -18.32 11.78 21.48
CA PRO A 64 -19.54 12.32 20.90
C PRO A 64 -19.83 11.72 19.52
N ALA A 65 -21.11 11.45 19.24
CA ALA A 65 -21.53 10.85 17.97
C ALA A 65 -21.02 11.60 16.72
N PRO A 66 -21.03 12.96 16.65
CA PRO A 66 -20.49 13.69 15.50
C PRO A 66 -18.99 13.44 15.28
N LEU A 67 -18.22 13.34 16.37
CA LEU A 67 -16.78 13.10 16.31
C LEU A 67 -16.47 11.67 15.87
N LYS A 68 -17.24 10.69 16.36
CA LYS A 68 -17.15 9.29 15.90
C LYS A 68 -17.41 9.15 14.41
N THR A 69 -18.46 9.81 13.91
CA THR A 69 -18.82 9.79 12.49
C THR A 69 -17.70 10.39 11.64
N ALA A 70 -17.15 11.54 12.04
CA ALA A 70 -16.05 12.18 11.32
C ALA A 70 -14.77 11.32 11.35
N ALA A 71 -14.43 10.75 12.50
CA ALA A 71 -13.25 9.89 12.65
C ALA A 71 -13.39 8.58 11.86
N GLY A 72 -14.58 7.96 11.86
CA GLY A 72 -14.87 6.77 11.06
C GLY A 72 -14.82 7.05 9.56
N ALA A 73 -15.36 8.19 9.11
CA ALA A 73 -15.26 8.62 7.72
C ALA A 73 -13.80 8.83 7.30
N PHE A 74 -13.01 9.57 8.09
CA PHE A 74 -11.58 9.76 7.83
C PHE A 74 -10.81 8.44 7.80
N ALA A 75 -11.05 7.53 8.75
CA ALA A 75 -10.35 6.25 8.80
C ALA A 75 -10.62 5.42 7.54
N ARG A 76 -11.89 5.35 7.10
CA ARG A 76 -12.26 4.67 5.86
C ARG A 76 -11.62 5.31 4.64
N ASP A 77 -11.67 6.64 4.53
CA ASP A 77 -11.10 7.36 3.38
C ASP A 77 -9.56 7.22 3.33
N ALA A 78 -8.90 7.23 4.49
CA ALA A 78 -7.46 7.02 4.62
C ALA A 78 -7.05 5.57 4.31
N GLU A 79 -7.82 4.58 4.75
CA GLU A 79 -7.63 3.17 4.38
C GLU A 79 -7.80 2.97 2.87
N GLU A 80 -8.83 3.56 2.27
CA GLU A 80 -9.06 3.52 0.82
C GLU A 80 -7.91 4.21 0.06
N ALA A 81 -7.41 5.34 0.57
CA ALA A 81 -6.27 6.04 -0.01
C ALA A 81 -4.96 5.24 0.13
N ALA A 82 -4.71 4.59 1.27
CA ALA A 82 -3.55 3.73 1.48
C ALA A 82 -3.58 2.52 0.53
N CYS A 83 -4.75 1.90 0.39
CA CYS A 83 -5.02 0.86 -0.60
C CYS A 83 -4.68 1.30 -2.03
N ARG A 84 -4.99 2.54 -2.41
CA ARG A 84 -4.62 3.14 -3.71
C ARG A 84 -3.13 3.44 -3.87
N ARG A 85 -2.33 3.47 -2.79
CA ARG A 85 -0.87 3.69 -2.83
C ARG A 85 -0.07 2.39 -2.95
N VAL A 86 -0.68 1.23 -2.79
CA VAL A 86 0.00 -0.08 -2.91
C VAL A 86 0.49 -0.28 -4.34
N HIS A 87 1.81 -0.28 -4.55
CA HIS A 87 2.42 -0.35 -5.88
C HIS A 87 3.21 -1.66 -6.07
N VAL A 88 3.08 -2.30 -7.23
CA VAL A 88 3.67 -3.61 -7.49
C VAL A 88 5.19 -3.63 -7.39
N ALA A 89 5.86 -2.53 -7.69
CA ALA A 89 7.31 -2.40 -7.58
C ALA A 89 7.81 -2.72 -6.16
N GLU A 90 7.03 -2.38 -5.12
CA GLU A 90 7.37 -2.66 -3.71
C GLU A 90 7.11 -4.14 -3.33
N HIS A 91 6.33 -4.85 -4.14
CA HIS A 91 5.92 -6.23 -3.88
C HIS A 91 6.50 -7.23 -4.88
N LEU A 92 7.23 -6.79 -5.90
CA LEU A 92 7.66 -7.61 -7.02
C LEU A 92 8.50 -8.83 -6.59
N LEU A 93 9.42 -8.63 -5.63
CA LEU A 93 10.21 -9.74 -5.08
C LEU A 93 9.37 -10.75 -4.31
N SER A 94 8.33 -10.28 -3.61
CA SER A 94 7.40 -11.17 -2.89
C SER A 94 6.51 -11.95 -3.87
N LEU A 95 6.06 -11.30 -4.94
CA LEU A 95 5.31 -11.93 -6.03
C LEU A 95 6.16 -12.96 -6.79
N ALA A 96 7.46 -12.71 -6.95
CA ALA A 96 8.41 -13.61 -7.60
C ALA A 96 9.03 -14.63 -6.63
N ARG A 97 8.50 -14.82 -5.41
CA ARG A 97 9.10 -15.72 -4.44
C ARG A 97 9.13 -17.17 -4.94
N GLY A 98 10.34 -17.72 -5.06
CA GLY A 98 10.56 -19.07 -5.59
C GLY A 98 10.24 -19.22 -7.08
N TRP A 99 10.05 -18.11 -7.78
CA TRP A 99 9.84 -18.10 -9.22
C TRP A 99 11.18 -18.15 -9.95
N GLN A 100 11.20 -18.83 -11.09
CA GLN A 100 12.33 -18.87 -12.01
C GLN A 100 11.80 -18.85 -13.44
N CYS A 101 12.43 -18.08 -14.32
CA CYS A 101 12.05 -18.02 -15.73
C CYS A 101 12.24 -19.38 -16.39
N ARG A 102 11.17 -19.93 -16.99
CA ARG A 102 11.24 -21.24 -17.69
C ARG A 102 12.06 -21.22 -18.99
N ALA A 103 12.30 -20.04 -19.56
CA ALA A 103 12.98 -19.90 -20.85
C ALA A 103 14.50 -19.74 -20.70
N CYS A 104 14.96 -19.00 -19.68
CA CYS A 104 16.38 -18.69 -19.49
C CYS A 104 16.91 -19.04 -18.09
N HIS A 105 16.08 -19.60 -17.21
CA HIS A 105 16.41 -19.99 -15.84
C HIS A 105 16.87 -18.86 -14.89
N GLU A 106 16.75 -17.60 -15.29
CA GLU A 106 16.97 -16.46 -14.41
C GLU A 106 15.80 -16.27 -13.43
N ASP A 107 16.11 -15.87 -12.19
CA ASP A 107 15.14 -15.62 -11.13
C ASP A 107 14.85 -14.13 -10.88
N VAL A 108 15.42 -13.25 -11.71
CA VAL A 108 15.27 -11.80 -11.58
C VAL A 108 13.98 -11.30 -12.24
N PRO A 109 12.98 -10.83 -11.48
CA PRO A 109 11.76 -10.28 -12.04
C PRO A 109 11.99 -8.83 -12.54
N GLN A 110 11.32 -8.46 -13.62
CA GLN A 110 11.27 -7.09 -14.14
C GLN A 110 9.95 -6.39 -13.81
N ALA A 111 8.85 -7.12 -13.98
CA ALA A 111 7.50 -6.60 -13.77
C ALA A 111 6.56 -7.76 -13.44
N ALA A 112 5.36 -7.43 -12.98
CA ALA A 112 4.25 -8.37 -12.87
C ALA A 112 3.15 -7.97 -13.85
N PHE A 113 2.49 -9.00 -14.36
CA PHE A 113 1.46 -8.91 -15.38
C PHE A 113 0.19 -9.58 -14.86
N LEU A 114 -0.97 -8.97 -15.10
CA LEU A 114 -2.25 -9.58 -14.74
C LEU A 114 -2.88 -10.23 -15.97
N ALA A 115 -3.06 -11.55 -15.90
CA ALA A 115 -3.79 -12.31 -16.90
C ALA A 115 -5.23 -12.55 -16.40
N HIS A 116 -6.22 -12.14 -17.19
CA HIS A 116 -7.62 -12.50 -16.91
C HIS A 116 -7.84 -13.99 -17.19
N VAL A 117 -8.49 -14.69 -16.25
CA VAL A 117 -9.07 -16.00 -16.52
C VAL A 117 -10.49 -15.77 -17.00
N ALA A 118 -10.71 -15.93 -18.32
CA ALA A 118 -12.04 -15.86 -18.91
C ALA A 118 -12.88 -17.06 -18.44
N GLY A 119 -13.92 -16.79 -17.65
CA GLY A 119 -14.97 -17.76 -17.34
C GLY A 119 -15.11 -18.08 -15.85
N GLY A 120 -16.17 -17.54 -15.24
CA GLY A 120 -16.78 -18.05 -14.00
C GLY A 120 -15.90 -17.98 -12.74
N ALA A 121 -16.11 -16.93 -11.94
CA ALA A 121 -15.38 -16.55 -10.72
C ALA A 121 -14.00 -15.89 -10.97
N SER A 122 -14.01 -14.55 -10.84
CA SER A 122 -12.95 -13.57 -11.09
C SER A 122 -11.65 -13.80 -10.30
N ARG A 123 -10.86 -14.82 -10.62
CA ARG A 123 -9.48 -14.92 -10.13
C ARG A 123 -8.52 -14.32 -11.14
N VAL A 124 -7.96 -13.17 -10.77
CA VAL A 124 -6.84 -12.55 -11.45
C VAL A 124 -5.61 -13.43 -11.27
N ARG A 125 -5.01 -13.89 -12.37
CA ARG A 125 -3.74 -14.62 -12.34
C ARG A 125 -2.59 -13.63 -12.47
N VAL A 126 -1.57 -13.79 -11.63
CA VAL A 126 -0.33 -13.02 -11.76
C VAL A 126 0.71 -13.80 -12.54
N ASP A 127 1.24 -13.18 -13.58
CA ASP A 127 2.42 -13.63 -14.31
C ASP A 127 3.61 -12.71 -13.97
N ILE A 128 4.81 -13.27 -13.92
CA ILE A 128 6.06 -12.54 -13.71
C ILE A 128 6.78 -12.41 -15.05
N VAL A 129 7.28 -11.22 -15.33
CA VAL A 129 8.08 -10.90 -16.52
C VAL A 129 9.56 -11.03 -16.17
N CYS A 130 10.29 -11.87 -16.89
CA CYS A 130 11.72 -12.05 -16.70
C CYS A 130 12.52 -10.83 -17.18
N LYS A 131 13.46 -10.35 -16.37
CA LYS A 131 14.34 -9.23 -16.73
C LYS A 131 15.31 -9.54 -17.85
N ALA A 132 15.78 -10.80 -17.95
CA ALA A 132 16.80 -11.17 -18.92
C ALA A 132 16.23 -11.37 -20.34
N CYS A 133 15.09 -12.07 -20.45
CA CYS A 133 14.53 -12.44 -21.76
C CYS A 133 13.13 -11.89 -22.05
N GLY A 134 12.52 -11.15 -21.12
CA GLY A 134 11.18 -10.56 -21.28
C GLY A 134 10.03 -11.56 -21.28
N GLN A 135 10.30 -12.86 -21.16
CA GLN A 135 9.27 -13.89 -21.16
C GLN A 135 8.39 -13.81 -19.92
N ARG A 136 7.10 -14.07 -20.11
CA ARG A 136 6.09 -14.09 -19.07
C ARG A 136 5.83 -15.52 -18.63
N SER A 137 5.71 -15.74 -17.33
CA SER A 137 5.30 -17.03 -16.80
C SER A 137 4.57 -16.87 -15.48
N ALA A 138 3.65 -17.79 -15.19
CA ALA A 138 2.85 -17.72 -13.97
C ALA A 138 3.72 -17.60 -12.72
N ALA A 139 3.28 -16.76 -11.78
CA ALA A 139 3.83 -16.74 -10.44
C ALA A 139 3.67 -18.11 -9.76
N THR A 140 4.50 -18.38 -8.76
CA THR A 140 4.32 -19.59 -7.93
C THR A 140 3.04 -19.49 -7.09
N GLY A 141 2.62 -20.58 -6.46
CA GLY A 141 1.50 -20.55 -5.51
C GLY A 141 1.72 -19.56 -4.36
N ALA A 142 2.97 -19.38 -3.92
CA ALA A 142 3.32 -18.37 -2.90
C ALA A 142 3.17 -16.94 -3.45
N GLY A 143 3.58 -16.71 -4.69
CA GLY A 143 3.41 -15.42 -5.37
C GLY A 143 1.93 -15.06 -5.55
N GLN A 144 1.11 -16.01 -5.97
CA GLN A 144 -0.34 -15.82 -6.09
C GLN A 144 -0.99 -15.56 -4.72
N ALA A 145 -0.63 -16.31 -3.68
CA ALA A 145 -1.14 -16.07 -2.33
C ALA A 145 -0.76 -14.68 -1.79
N HIS A 146 0.45 -14.19 -2.12
CA HIS A 146 0.85 -12.82 -1.77
C HIS A 146 0.01 -11.79 -2.51
N PHE A 147 -0.26 -12.01 -3.80
CA PHE A 147 -1.17 -11.16 -4.57
C PHE A 147 -2.56 -11.11 -3.95
N ASP A 148 -3.18 -12.27 -3.70
CA ASP A 148 -4.53 -12.37 -3.15
C ASP A 148 -4.65 -11.65 -1.80
N ARG A 149 -3.57 -11.66 -0.99
CA ARG A 149 -3.53 -10.99 0.31
C ARG A 149 -3.38 -9.48 0.22
N VAL A 150 -2.53 -8.99 -0.68
CA VAL A 150 -2.14 -7.56 -0.75
C VAL A 150 -2.99 -6.79 -1.74
N PHE A 151 -3.19 -7.36 -2.93
CA PHE A 151 -3.90 -6.73 -4.03
C PHE A 151 -5.33 -7.26 -4.18
N GLY A 152 -5.60 -8.50 -3.74
CA GLY A 152 -6.95 -9.09 -3.78
C GLY A 152 -8.06 -8.20 -3.21
N PRO A 153 -7.88 -7.56 -2.04
CA PRO A 153 -8.87 -6.63 -1.49
C PRO A 153 -9.07 -5.34 -2.32
N LEU A 154 -8.12 -5.01 -3.20
CA LEU A 154 -8.18 -3.86 -4.11
C LEU A 154 -8.91 -4.19 -5.41
N VAL A 155 -8.97 -5.48 -5.78
CA VAL A 155 -9.55 -5.93 -7.04
C VAL A 155 -11.07 -5.85 -6.96
N ASP A 156 -11.62 -4.74 -7.44
CA ASP A 156 -13.04 -4.57 -7.72
C ASP A 156 -13.27 -4.18 -9.20
N GLU A 157 -14.51 -3.92 -9.57
CA GLU A 157 -14.89 -3.54 -10.94
C GLU A 157 -14.29 -2.20 -11.41
N ARG A 158 -13.80 -1.37 -10.48
CA ARG A 158 -13.23 -0.04 -10.73
C ARG A 158 -11.72 -0.02 -10.59
N TRP A 159 -11.12 -1.14 -10.20
CA TRP A 159 -9.68 -1.24 -9.97
C TRP A 159 -8.92 -1.06 -11.28
N ASN A 160 -7.88 -0.22 -11.24
CA ASN A 160 -6.98 0.02 -12.36
C ASN A 160 -5.57 -0.53 -12.04
N PRO A 161 -5.27 -1.80 -12.37
CA PRO A 161 -3.95 -2.42 -12.31
C PRO A 161 -2.78 -1.57 -12.80
N GLU A 162 -2.96 -0.79 -13.86
CA GLU A 162 -1.90 0.07 -14.39
C GLU A 162 -1.54 1.19 -13.39
N ALA A 163 -2.53 1.72 -12.66
CA ALA A 163 -2.30 2.69 -11.59
C ALA A 163 -1.51 2.10 -10.40
N HIS A 164 -1.54 0.77 -10.26
CA HIS A 164 -0.75 0.02 -9.27
C HIS A 164 0.55 -0.56 -9.86
N GLY A 165 0.90 -0.19 -11.09
CA GLY A 165 2.15 -0.55 -11.77
C GLY A 165 2.16 -1.93 -12.44
N PHE A 166 1.04 -2.65 -12.45
CA PHE A 166 0.95 -3.90 -13.21
C PHE A 166 0.91 -3.60 -14.70
N GLN A 167 1.48 -4.52 -15.48
CA GLN A 167 1.15 -4.63 -16.89
C GLN A 167 -0.16 -5.41 -17.04
N TRP A 168 -1.05 -4.98 -17.95
CA TRP A 168 -2.35 -5.64 -18.15
C TRP A 168 -2.71 -5.65 -19.64
N ASP A 169 -3.15 -6.80 -20.18
CA ASP A 169 -3.88 -6.86 -21.46
C ASP A 169 -5.36 -6.63 -21.19
N ARG A 170 -5.93 -5.54 -21.70
CA ARG A 170 -7.35 -5.20 -21.55
C ARG A 170 -8.29 -6.06 -22.41
N ARG A 171 -7.75 -7.10 -23.05
CA ARG A 171 -8.42 -7.97 -24.03
C ARG A 171 -9.16 -9.12 -23.38
#